data_AF-A0A416VZA1-F1
#
_entry.id   AF-A0A416VZA1-F1
#
_cell.length_a   1.000
_cell.length_b   1.000
_cell.length_c   1.000
_cell.angle_alpha   90.00
_cell.angle_beta   90.00
_cell.angle_gamma   90.00
#
_symmetry.space_group_name_H-M   'P 1'
#
loop_
_entity.id
_entity.type
_entity.pdbx_description
1 polymer ?
#
loop_
_entity_poly.entity_id
_entity_poly.type
_entity_poly.pdbx_seq_one_letter_code
_entity_poly.pdbx_strand_id
1 'polypeptide(L)'
;MKEVYSTNNEVELQMLVGLLESCNIQTNVRAGGAGDYFRVKGSDVMIYKSVLVRDEDWEKAVKIAKDNGFEKKKQTVKRGKGEVWLGRILLVIFVAIFLVNVYMAVADYL
;
A
#
# COMPACT_ATOMS: atom_id res chain seq x y z
N MET A 1 1.58 12.69 13.79
CA MET A 1 0.50 12.47 12.80
C MET A 1 0.13 11.00 12.84
N LYS A 2 -1.14 10.67 13.11
CA LYS A 2 -1.63 9.30 13.26
C LYS A 2 -2.74 8.98 12.26
N GLU A 3 -2.81 7.71 11.86
CA GLU A 3 -3.79 7.20 10.90
C GLU A 3 -5.17 7.03 11.53
N VAL A 4 -6.17 7.61 10.88
CA VAL A 4 -7.59 7.48 11.21
C VAL A 4 -8.21 6.32 10.41
N TYR A 5 -7.99 6.32 9.09
CA TYR A 5 -8.60 5.39 8.15
C TYR A 5 -7.70 5.18 6.94
N SER A 6 -7.83 4.03 6.27
CA SER A 6 -7.10 3.71 5.05
C SER A 6 -8.04 3.03 4.05
N THR A 7 -8.03 3.50 2.81
CA THR A 7 -8.86 2.97 1.72
C THR A 7 -8.14 3.15 0.39
N ASN A 8 -8.47 2.30 -0.58
CA ASN A 8 -8.10 2.48 -1.98
C ASN A 8 -9.22 3.14 -2.79
N ASN A 9 -10.38 3.41 -2.17
CA ASN A 9 -11.49 4.12 -2.79
C ASN A 9 -11.32 5.63 -2.60
N GLU A 10 -11.03 6.35 -3.69
CA GLU A 10 -10.82 7.79 -3.67
C GLU A 10 -12.05 8.57 -3.19
N VAL A 11 -13.27 8.08 -3.47
CA VAL A 11 -14.52 8.73 -3.03
C VAL A 11 -14.67 8.64 -1.51
N GLU A 12 -14.48 7.45 -0.92
CA GLU A 12 -14.50 7.29 0.54
C GLU A 12 -13.40 8.14 1.22
N LEU A 13 -12.21 8.21 0.60
CA LEU A 13 -11.10 9.00 1.09
C LEU A 13 -11.43 10.49 1.15
N GLN A 14 -11.95 11.06 0.05
CA GLN A 14 -12.30 12.47 -0.04
C GLN A 14 -13.50 12.83 0.85
N MET A 15 -14.49 11.95 0.96
CA MET A 15 -15.60 12.12 1.90
C MET A 15 -15.11 12.24 3.34
N LEU A 16 -14.20 11.36 3.78
CA LEU A 16 -13.65 11.42 5.13
C LEU A 16 -12.81 12.68 5.35
N VAL A 17 -12.01 13.07 4.36
CA VAL A 17 -11.22 14.33 4.41
C VAL A 17 -12.14 15.53 4.59
N GLY A 18 -13.16 15.68 3.73
CA GLY A 18 -14.11 16.78 3.83
C GLY A 18 -14.89 16.80 5.14
N LEU A 19 -15.28 15.63 5.65
CA LEU A 19 -15.93 15.51 6.95
C LEU A 19 -15.04 16.03 8.10
N LEU A 20 -13.78 15.59 8.15
CA LEU A 20 -12.85 16.00 9.20
C LEU A 20 -12.47 17.49 9.10
N GLU A 21 -12.27 18.00 7.89
CA GLU A 21 -11.99 19.41 7.65
C GLU A 21 -13.18 20.31 8.04
N SER A 22 -14.41 19.85 7.80
CA SER A 22 -15.62 20.56 8.27
C SER A 22 -15.71 20.64 9.80
N CYS A 23 -15.03 19.73 10.52
CA CYS A 23 -14.91 19.73 11.97
C CYS A 23 -13.67 20.49 12.47
N ASN A 24 -13.01 21.27 11.60
CA ASN A 24 -11.78 22.00 11.85
C ASN A 24 -10.59 21.10 12.23
N ILE A 25 -10.57 19.85 11.75
CA ILE A 25 -9.48 18.89 11.95
C ILE A 25 -8.64 18.85 10.68
N GLN A 26 -7.37 19.21 10.79
CA GLN A 26 -6.45 19.18 9.67
C GLN A 26 -6.11 17.73 9.29
N THR A 27 -6.28 17.40 8.01
CA THR A 27 -5.97 16.08 7.48
C THR A 27 -4.74 16.10 6.58
N ASN A 28 -4.12 14.94 6.40
CA ASN A 28 -3.07 14.71 5.42
C ASN A 28 -3.25 13.32 4.82
N VAL A 29 -3.20 13.21 3.50
CA VAL A 29 -3.37 11.94 2.78
C VAL A 29 -2.01 11.39 2.41
N ARG A 30 -1.68 10.21 2.92
CA ARG A 30 -0.45 9.48 2.57
C ARG A 30 -0.76 8.26 1.75
N ALA A 31 -0.20 8.16 0.55
CA ALA A 31 -0.21 6.93 -0.22
C ALA A 31 0.77 5.90 0.39
N GLY A 32 0.31 4.66 0.55
CA GLY A 32 1.12 3.54 1.03
C GLY A 32 1.75 2.76 -0.14
N GLY A 33 3.01 2.35 0.03
CA GLY A 33 3.72 1.44 -0.89
C GLY A 33 4.61 2.14 -1.92
N ALA A 34 5.10 1.36 -2.89
CA ALA A 34 5.90 1.84 -4.04
C ALA A 34 5.04 2.57 -5.09
N GLY A 35 4.03 3.31 -4.65
CA GLY A 35 3.01 3.94 -5.50
C GLY A 35 3.59 4.92 -6.53
N ASP A 36 4.72 5.56 -6.22
CA ASP A 36 5.43 6.41 -7.19
C ASP A 36 5.89 5.64 -8.43
N TYR A 37 6.22 4.34 -8.32
CA TYR A 37 6.58 3.51 -9.47
C TYR A 37 5.37 3.08 -10.31
N PHE A 38 4.20 2.92 -9.70
CA PHE A 38 2.97 2.51 -10.40
C PHE A 38 2.18 3.69 -10.99
N ARG A 39 2.39 4.91 -10.47
CA ARG A 39 1.86 6.16 -11.06
C ARG A 39 2.37 6.40 -12.49
N VAL A 40 3.58 5.95 -12.83
CA VAL A 40 4.25 6.19 -14.13
C VAL A 40 3.53 5.50 -15.30
N LYS A 41 2.68 4.49 -15.06
CA LYS A 41 1.95 3.77 -16.13
C LYS A 41 0.45 4.06 -16.21
N GLY A 42 -0.04 5.12 -15.56
CA GLY A 42 -1.44 5.55 -15.69
C GLY A 42 -2.46 4.58 -15.08
N SER A 43 -2.02 3.63 -14.25
CA SER A 43 -2.86 2.64 -13.59
C SER A 43 -2.98 2.99 -12.11
N ASP A 44 -4.00 3.78 -11.75
CA ASP A 44 -4.35 4.12 -10.35
C ASP A 44 -5.06 2.95 -9.64
N VAL A 45 -4.75 1.71 -10.04
CA VAL A 45 -5.44 0.51 -9.62
C VAL A 45 -4.86 0.06 -8.27
N MET A 46 -5.66 0.23 -7.21
CA MET A 46 -5.45 -0.33 -5.86
C MET A 46 -4.28 0.25 -5.03
N ILE A 47 -3.92 1.53 -5.19
CA ILE A 47 -3.02 2.18 -4.23
C ILE A 47 -3.81 2.57 -2.98
N TYR A 48 -3.50 1.95 -1.85
CA TYR A 48 -4.08 2.33 -0.57
C TYR A 48 -3.54 3.68 -0.11
N LYS A 49 -4.46 4.56 0.31
CA LYS A 49 -4.15 5.87 0.88
C LYS A 49 -4.70 5.92 2.30
N SER A 50 -3.91 6.47 3.21
CA SER A 50 -4.25 6.66 4.62
C SER A 50 -4.54 8.12 4.91
N VAL A 51 -5.65 8.41 5.58
CA VAL A 51 -5.98 9.72 6.15
C VAL A 51 -5.31 9.83 7.52
N LEU A 52 -4.40 10.78 7.63
CA LEU A 52 -3.63 11.10 8.81
C LEU A 52 -4.12 12.42 9.41
N VAL A 53 -4.11 12.51 10.74
CA VAL A 53 -4.42 13.74 11.48
C VAL A 53 -3.34 14.00 12.53
N ARG A 54 -3.33 15.18 13.13
CA ARG A 54 -2.47 15.49 14.28
C ARG A 54 -2.76 14.57 15.45
N ASP A 55 -1.75 14.30 16.26
CA ASP A 55 -1.88 13.30 17.35
C ASP A 55 -2.89 13.75 18.41
N GLU A 56 -3.00 15.06 18.60
CA GLU A 56 -3.96 15.74 19.49
C GLU A 56 -5.41 15.54 19.04
N ASP A 57 -5.66 15.57 17.73
CA ASP A 57 -7.00 15.45 17.15
C ASP A 57 -7.40 13.99 16.86
N TRP A 58 -6.47 13.05 17.04
CA TRP A 58 -6.63 11.67 16.57
C TRP A 58 -7.84 10.96 17.17
N GLU A 59 -8.04 11.07 18.48
CA GLU A 59 -9.14 10.39 19.17
C GLU A 59 -10.50 10.94 18.72
N LYS A 60 -10.59 12.27 18.59
CA LYS A 60 -11.78 12.95 18.07
C LYS A 60 -12.05 12.57 16.62
N ALA A 61 -11.03 12.54 15.78
CA ALA A 61 -11.14 12.16 14.37
C ALA A 61 -11.59 10.71 14.19
N VAL A 62 -11.06 9.79 14.99
CA VAL A 62 -11.47 8.37 14.98
C VAL A 62 -12.93 8.21 15.41
N LYS A 63 -13.37 8.98 16.42
CA LYS A 63 -14.76 8.97 16.86
C LYS A 63 -15.70 9.47 15.75
N ILE A 64 -15.41 10.63 15.17
CA ILE A 64 -16.20 11.20 14.06
C ILE A 64 -16.25 10.24 12.87
N ALA A 65 -15.12 9.67 12.49
CA ALA A 65 -15.04 8.69 11.40
C ALA A 65 -15.95 7.48 11.69
N LYS A 66 -15.88 6.92 12.89
CA LYS A 66 -16.70 5.77 13.30
C LYS A 66 -18.19 6.10 13.33
N ASP A 67 -18.56 7.26 13.89
CA ASP A 67 -19.96 7.71 13.97
C ASP A 67 -20.58 7.93 12.57
N ASN A 68 -19.74 8.16 11.55
CA ASN A 68 -20.15 8.34 10.15
C ASN A 68 -19.93 7.08 9.29
N GLY A 69 -19.69 5.92 9.90
CA GLY A 69 -19.60 4.63 9.19
C GLY A 69 -18.24 4.34 8.53
N PHE A 70 -17.22 5.17 8.77
CA PHE A 70 -15.84 4.88 8.36
C PHE A 70 -15.19 3.92 9.36
N GLU A 71 -15.65 2.68 9.37
CA GLU A 71 -15.06 1.63 10.21
C GLU A 71 -13.71 1.19 9.64
N LYS A 72 -12.67 1.11 10.48
CA LYS A 72 -11.36 0.58 10.09
C LYS A 72 -11.48 -0.79 9.42
N LYS A 73 -11.48 -0.79 8.08
CA LYS A 73 -11.28 -2.00 7.30
C LYS A 73 -9.83 -2.40 7.51
N LYS A 74 -9.58 -3.31 8.45
CA LYS A 74 -8.30 -4.05 8.53
C LYS A 74 -8.21 -4.96 7.31
N GLN A 75 -7.92 -4.40 6.13
CA GLN A 75 -7.33 -5.19 5.07
C GLN A 75 -5.82 -5.12 5.23
N THR A 76 -5.34 -5.97 6.14
CA THR A 76 -4.06 -6.60 5.92
C THR A 76 -4.12 -7.21 4.52
N VAL A 77 -3.42 -6.62 3.55
CA VAL A 77 -2.87 -7.41 2.46
C VAL A 77 -1.91 -8.37 3.16
N LYS A 78 -2.46 -9.45 3.73
CA LYS A 78 -1.67 -10.59 4.14
C LYS A 78 -1.12 -11.08 2.83
N ARG A 79 0.08 -10.62 2.47
CA ARG A 79 0.94 -11.32 1.51
C ARG A 79 0.84 -12.78 1.93
N GLY A 80 0.14 -13.58 1.14
CA GLY A 80 -0.13 -14.96 1.54
C GLY A 80 1.22 -15.60 1.79
N LYS A 81 1.39 -16.36 2.88
CA LYS A 81 2.65 -17.09 3.09
C LYS A 81 3.05 -17.88 1.83
N GLY A 82 2.06 -18.32 1.04
CA GLY A 82 2.21 -18.93 -0.28
C GLY A 82 2.79 -18.02 -1.37
N GLU A 83 2.41 -16.74 -1.47
CA GLU A 83 2.96 -15.80 -2.47
C GLU A 83 4.45 -15.54 -2.23
N VAL A 84 4.84 -15.40 -0.96
CA VAL A 84 6.25 -15.23 -0.57
C VAL A 84 7.05 -16.51 -0.84
N TRP A 85 6.46 -17.68 -0.60
CA TRP A 85 7.09 -18.97 -0.85
C TRP A 85 7.28 -19.24 -2.35
N LEU A 86 6.26 -18.96 -3.17
CA LEU A 86 6.34 -19.01 -4.64
C LEU A 86 7.41 -18.08 -5.18
N GLY A 87 7.46 -16.83 -4.71
CA GLY A 87 8.50 -15.87 -5.12
C GLY A 87 9.92 -16.34 -4.82
N ARG A 88 10.13 -17.04 -3.69
CA ARG A 88 11.43 -17.63 -3.33
C ARG A 88 11.83 -18.78 -4.26
N ILE A 89 10.89 -19.66 -4.60
CA ILE A 89 11.16 -20.79 -5.52
C ILE A 89 11.53 -20.25 -6.91
N LEU A 90 10.74 -19.29 -7.41
CA LEU A 90 10.93 -18.71 -8.74
C LEU A 90 12.29 -18.00 -8.85
N LEU A 91 12.72 -17.33 -7.78
CA LEU A 91 14.04 -16.70 -7.71
C LEU A 91 15.19 -17.71 -7.80
N VAL A 92 15.11 -18.83 -7.07
CA VAL A 92 16.13 -19.88 -7.12
C VAL A 92 16.23 -20.50 -8.53
N ILE A 93 15.10 -20.78 -9.17
CA ILE A 93 15.05 -21.28 -10.54
C ILE A 93 15.72 -20.29 -11.51
N PHE A 94 15.41 -19.00 -11.38
CA PHE A 94 15.97 -17.97 -12.23
C PHE A 94 17.50 -17.88 -12.10
N VAL A 95 18.02 -17.92 -10.86
CA VAL A 95 19.46 -17.93 -10.60
C VAL A 95 20.12 -19.18 -11.18
N ALA A 96 19.50 -20.36 -11.03
CA ALA A 96 20.04 -21.59 -11.60
C ALA A 96 20.13 -21.53 -13.13
N ILE A 97 19.08 -21.05 -13.80
CA ILE A 97 19.07 -20.86 -15.26
C ILE A 97 20.15 -19.85 -15.68
N PHE A 98 20.30 -18.75 -14.95
CA PHE A 98 21.33 -17.75 -15.24
C PHE A 98 22.74 -18.35 -15.11
N LEU A 99 23.02 -19.10 -14.04
CA LEU A 99 24.31 -19.74 -13.83
C LEU A 99 24.62 -20.80 -14.88
N VAL A 100 23.64 -21.60 -15.30
CA VAL A 100 23.80 -22.57 -16.39
C VAL A 100 24.14 -21.86 -17.70
N ASN A 101 23.42 -20.79 -18.05
CA ASN A 101 23.71 -20.03 -19.26
C ASN A 101 25.10 -19.40 -19.23
N VAL A 102 25.52 -18.85 -18.08
CA VAL A 102 26.89 -18.31 -17.92
C VAL A 102 27.93 -19.41 -18.05
N TYR A 103 27.70 -20.58 -17.44
CA TYR A 103 28.62 -21.71 -17.54
C TYR A 103 28.76 -22.21 -18.98
N MET A 104 27.63 -22.40 -19.69
CA MET A 104 27.65 -22.82 -21.10
C MET A 104 28.36 -21.78 -21.97
N ALA A 105 28.08 -20.49 -21.77
CA ALA A 105 28.75 -19.43 -22.50
C ALA A 105 30.26 -19.44 -22.26
N VAL A 106 30.72 -19.60 -21.01
CA VAL A 106 32.17 -19.67 -20.69
C VAL A 106 32.80 -20.96 -21.24
N ALA A 107 32.10 -22.09 -21.20
CA ALA A 107 32.56 -23.36 -21.74
C ALA A 107 32.73 -23.34 -23.26
N ASP A 108 31.89 -22.58 -23.99
CA ASP A 108 32.04 -22.37 -25.44
C ASP A 108 33.28 -21.52 -25.81
N TYR A 109 33.86 -20.78 -24.85
CA TYR A 109 35.08 -19.97 -25.04
C TYR A 109 36.38 -20.66 -24.59
N LEU A 110 36.31 -21.90 -24.09
CA LEU A 110 37.44 -22.71 -23.59
C LEU A 110 37.78 -23.85 -24.55
#